data_AF-A0A654BPN0-F1
#
_entry.id   AF-A0A654BPN0-F1
#
_cell.length_a   1.000
_cell.length_b   1.000
_cell.length_c   1.000
_cell.angle_alpha   90.00
_cell.angle_beta   90.00
_cell.angle_gamma   90.00
#
_symmetry.space_group_name_H-M   'P 1'
#
loop_
_entity.id
_entity.type
_entity.pdbx_description
1 polymer ?
#
loop_
_entity_poly.entity_id
_entity_poly.type
_entity_poly.pdbx_seq_one_letter_code
_entity_poly.pdbx_strand_id
1 'polypeptide(L)'
;MTFWAYIIRCSDSLYYTGHTDDLKRRIAQHQMGDVPGFTSVRRPVDLMWSESFSTRDEALNAERKVKNWSRPKKEALFRSDWAGVSKAARKPVRSEAVAPSIRLLDKLEGYSGRTGLDDVEMDVGRNATPTPPPVIILVRPQLGENIGKAARAMLNFGLTEMRLVAPRDGWPNPSAGPAASGADIVLERAQVFGTLADAVADCGHVYATTVRKRGVTKPVVTPEQAASEIHAAPARSAILFGPERSGLETDDVAVARSIITVPINPEFGSLNLAQAVILVAYEWSKGQALIQPPATDLLPPAPQDELEGLIEHLEGMLLNSGYFYPPDRMPVTKRTLRGVLTKPGWNTQEVRTLRGVLSVLDRPRRR
;
A
#
# COMPACT_ATOMS: atom_id res chain seq x y z
N MET A 1 -10.58 38.73 3.08
CA MET A 1 -11.90 38.10 3.27
C MET A 1 -11.71 36.86 4.09
N THR A 2 -12.56 36.61 5.09
CA THR A 2 -12.44 35.47 5.99
C THR A 2 -13.39 34.37 5.54
N PHE A 3 -12.90 33.14 5.44
CA PHE A 3 -13.72 31.98 5.10
C PHE A 3 -13.95 31.13 6.34
N TRP A 4 -15.07 30.43 6.40
CA TRP A 4 -15.49 29.67 7.58
C TRP A 4 -15.82 28.25 7.17
N ALA A 5 -15.38 27.27 7.96
CA ALA A 5 -15.97 25.94 7.96
C ALA A 5 -16.82 25.80 9.23
N TYR A 6 -17.99 25.17 9.13
CA TYR A 6 -18.92 25.04 10.26
C TYR A 6 -19.64 23.69 10.30
N ILE A 7 -20.08 23.30 11.50
CA ILE A 7 -21.00 22.19 11.73
C ILE A 7 -22.23 22.69 12.45
N ILE A 8 -23.41 22.37 11.92
CA ILE A 8 -24.70 22.58 12.57
C ILE A 8 -25.34 21.24 12.94
N ARG A 9 -26.10 21.22 14.03
CA ARG A 9 -26.98 20.12 14.43
C ARG A 9 -28.40 20.44 14.03
N CYS A 10 -29.03 19.53 13.30
CA CYS A 10 -30.43 19.58 12.89
C CYS A 10 -31.36 19.02 13.99
N SER A 11 -32.67 19.27 13.85
CA SER A 11 -33.68 18.82 14.82
C SER A 11 -33.76 17.30 15.00
N ASP A 12 -33.37 16.52 13.99
CA ASP A 12 -33.27 15.05 14.03
C ASP A 12 -31.94 14.54 14.60
N SER A 13 -31.15 15.41 15.23
CA SER A 13 -29.79 15.12 15.73
C SER A 13 -28.77 14.72 14.66
N LEU A 14 -29.07 14.95 13.38
CA LEU A 14 -28.08 14.83 12.30
C LEU A 14 -27.19 16.07 12.23
N TYR A 15 -25.99 15.90 11.68
CA TYR A 15 -25.04 16.98 11.52
C TYR A 15 -24.88 17.36 10.05
N TYR A 16 -24.93 18.65 9.76
CA TYR A 16 -24.59 19.21 8.47
C TYR A 16 -23.29 20.00 8.58
N THR A 17 -22.40 19.80 7.60
CA THR A 17 -21.10 20.46 7.51
C THR A 17 -21.04 21.27 6.22
N GLY A 18 -20.57 22.51 6.30
CA GLY A 18 -20.41 23.36 5.14
C GLY A 18 -19.31 24.40 5.33
N HIS A 19 -19.02 25.15 4.27
CA HIS A 19 -18.17 26.34 4.32
C HIS A 19 -18.90 27.56 3.75
N THR A 20 -18.47 28.76 4.14
CA THR A 20 -19.03 30.04 3.66
C THR A 20 -18.04 31.18 3.89
N ASP A 21 -18.20 32.28 3.19
CA ASP A 21 -17.53 33.56 3.41
C ASP A 21 -18.28 34.47 4.41
N ASP A 22 -19.56 34.18 4.71
CA ASP A 22 -20.36 34.88 5.72
C ASP A 22 -21.14 33.90 6.59
N LEU A 23 -20.55 33.54 7.74
CA LEU A 23 -21.11 32.59 8.68
C LEU A 23 -22.45 33.06 9.25
N LYS A 24 -22.58 34.34 9.64
CA LYS A 24 -23.80 34.84 10.29
C LYS A 24 -24.98 34.77 9.34
N ARG A 25 -24.78 35.26 8.11
CA ARG A 25 -25.81 35.19 7.06
C ARG A 25 -26.18 33.74 6.74
N ARG A 26 -25.20 32.85 6.64
CA ARG A 26 -25.45 31.44 6.28
C ARG A 26 -26.23 30.68 7.37
N ILE A 27 -25.95 30.94 8.64
CA ILE A 27 -26.69 30.32 9.76
C ILE A 27 -28.14 30.83 9.80
N ALA A 28 -28.36 32.12 9.58
CA ALA A 28 -29.71 32.69 9.47
C ALA A 28 -30.52 32.02 8.33
N GLN A 29 -29.90 31.82 7.16
CA GLN A 29 -30.53 31.09 6.03
C GLN A 29 -30.93 29.66 6.40
N HIS A 30 -30.08 28.93 7.14
CA HIS A 30 -30.41 27.57 7.58
C HIS A 30 -31.57 27.56 8.60
N GLN A 31 -31.65 28.58 9.48
CA GLN A 31 -32.76 28.73 10.43
C GLN A 31 -34.08 29.10 9.74
N MET A 32 -34.03 29.99 8.75
CA MET A 32 -35.21 30.44 7.99
C MET A 32 -35.65 29.43 6.93
N GLY A 33 -34.77 28.49 6.54
CA GLY A 33 -35.06 27.49 5.51
C GLY A 33 -35.04 28.07 4.09
N ASP A 34 -34.40 29.22 3.90
CA ASP A 34 -34.40 30.00 2.64
C ASP A 34 -33.82 29.23 1.45
N VAL A 35 -32.91 28.28 1.73
CA VAL A 35 -32.28 27.44 0.71
C VAL A 35 -32.92 26.04 0.76
N PRO A 36 -33.65 25.62 -0.29
CA PRO A 36 -34.21 24.27 -0.36
C PRO A 36 -33.10 23.22 -0.27
N GLY A 37 -33.21 22.27 0.66
CA GLY A 37 -32.22 21.19 0.78
C GLY A 37 -32.23 20.48 2.11
N PHE A 38 -31.09 19.86 2.45
CA PHE A 38 -30.95 18.96 3.60
C PHE A 38 -31.41 19.57 4.94
N THR A 39 -31.16 20.87 5.13
CA THR A 39 -31.44 21.59 6.38
C THR A 39 -32.80 22.28 6.41
N SER A 40 -33.42 22.58 5.25
CA SER A 40 -34.69 23.33 5.21
C SER A 40 -35.86 22.54 5.79
N VAL A 41 -35.79 21.21 5.70
CA VAL A 41 -36.77 20.27 6.27
C VAL A 41 -36.43 19.82 7.69
N ARG A 42 -35.29 20.23 8.26
CA ARG A 42 -34.77 19.75 9.56
C ARG A 42 -34.37 20.90 10.49
N ARG A 43 -35.33 21.79 10.73
CA ARG A 43 -35.22 22.95 11.62
C ARG A 43 -35.88 22.64 12.97
N PRO A 44 -35.49 23.31 14.08
CA PRO A 44 -34.43 24.32 14.20
C PRO A 44 -33.02 23.72 14.03
N VAL A 45 -32.03 24.60 13.77
CA VAL A 45 -30.61 24.22 13.65
C VAL A 45 -29.77 24.97 14.67
N ASP A 46 -28.82 24.26 15.29
CA ASP A 46 -27.88 24.83 16.26
C ASP A 46 -26.46 24.82 15.69
N LEU A 47 -25.72 25.93 15.79
CA LEU A 47 -24.30 25.98 15.42
C LEU A 47 -23.46 25.30 16.50
N MET A 48 -22.78 24.20 16.15
CA MET A 48 -22.00 23.39 17.09
C MET A 48 -20.51 23.66 17.02
N TRP A 49 -20.01 24.07 15.84
CA TRP A 49 -18.61 24.37 15.64
C TRP A 49 -18.41 25.29 14.44
N SER A 50 -17.43 26.17 14.53
CA SER A 50 -16.97 26.98 13.40
C SER A 50 -15.49 27.32 13.57
N GLU A 51 -14.75 27.34 12.46
CA GLU A 51 -13.36 27.81 12.41
C GLU A 51 -13.16 28.74 11.21
N SER A 52 -12.38 29.80 11.42
CA SER A 52 -12.06 30.81 10.40
C SER A 52 -10.73 30.54 9.71
N PHE A 53 -10.69 30.72 8.39
CA PHE A 53 -9.54 30.49 7.53
C PHE A 53 -9.25 31.72 6.66
N SER A 54 -7.98 31.84 6.25
CA SER A 54 -7.48 32.94 5.45
C SER A 54 -7.83 32.80 3.97
N THR A 55 -8.01 31.56 3.50
CA THR A 55 -8.35 31.24 2.12
C THR A 55 -9.57 30.33 2.01
N ARG A 56 -10.24 30.36 0.85
CA ARG A 56 -11.41 29.51 0.58
C ARG A 56 -11.02 28.03 0.53
N ASP A 57 -9.84 27.73 -0.02
CA ASP A 57 -9.35 26.36 -0.17
C ASP A 57 -9.05 25.71 1.19
N GLU A 58 -8.54 26.48 2.16
CA GLU A 58 -8.37 26.02 3.54
C GLU A 58 -9.71 25.65 4.18
N ALA A 59 -10.72 26.52 4.07
CA ALA A 59 -12.06 26.25 4.60
C ALA A 59 -12.74 25.04 3.93
N LEU A 60 -12.58 24.89 2.60
CA LEU A 60 -13.11 23.74 1.86
C LEU A 60 -12.41 22.43 2.26
N ASN A 61 -11.09 22.46 2.46
CA ASN A 61 -10.34 21.30 2.92
C ASN A 61 -10.71 20.92 4.36
N ALA A 62 -10.93 21.90 5.25
CA ALA A 62 -11.43 21.66 6.59
C ALA A 62 -12.84 21.04 6.58
N GLU A 63 -13.75 21.55 5.74
CA GLU A 63 -15.08 20.95 5.54
C GLU A 63 -14.96 19.49 5.11
N ARG A 64 -14.17 19.19 4.07
CA ARG A 64 -13.99 17.82 3.55
C ARG A 64 -13.45 16.86 4.60
N LYS A 65 -12.50 17.31 5.42
CA LYS A 65 -11.93 16.51 6.50
C LYS A 65 -13.00 16.19 7.56
N VAL A 66 -13.72 17.20 8.01
CA VAL A 66 -14.69 17.08 9.12
C VAL A 66 -15.98 16.37 8.69
N LYS A 67 -16.41 16.53 7.43
CA LYS A 67 -17.62 15.89 6.87
C LYS A 67 -17.65 14.38 7.09
N ASN A 68 -16.50 13.72 6.90
CA ASN A 68 -16.36 12.26 7.01
C ASN A 68 -16.04 11.75 8.44
N TRP A 69 -16.02 12.63 9.46
CA TRP A 69 -15.79 12.19 10.83
C TRP A 69 -17.01 11.46 11.40
N SER A 70 -16.74 10.43 12.22
CA SER A 70 -17.76 9.73 12.99
C SER A 70 -18.44 10.68 13.98
N ARG A 71 -19.71 10.42 14.30
CA ARG A 71 -20.48 11.23 15.25
C ARG A 71 -19.77 11.43 16.60
N PRO A 72 -19.19 10.40 17.25
CA PRO A 72 -18.45 10.58 18.49
C PRO A 72 -17.24 11.52 18.36
N LYS A 73 -16.59 11.53 17.20
CA LYS A 73 -15.45 12.40 16.91
C LYS A 73 -15.87 13.86 16.73
N LYS A 74 -17.03 14.11 16.09
CA LYS A 74 -17.62 15.45 15.98
C LYS A 74 -18.10 15.97 17.35
N GLU A 75 -18.72 15.11 18.15
CA GLU A 75 -19.15 15.47 19.51
C GLU A 75 -17.98 15.72 20.48
N ALA A 76 -16.84 15.06 20.29
CA ALA A 76 -15.62 15.36 21.03
C ALA A 76 -14.99 16.70 20.59
N LEU A 77 -15.07 17.04 19.29
CA LEU A 77 -14.64 18.34 18.77
C LEU A 77 -15.44 19.51 19.39
N PHE A 78 -16.76 19.35 19.54
CA PHE A 78 -17.62 20.37 20.16
C PHE A 78 -17.26 20.65 21.63
N ARG A 79 -16.78 19.62 22.34
CA ARG A 79 -16.39 19.70 23.74
C ARG A 79 -14.96 20.21 23.95
N SER A 80 -14.25 20.57 22.86
CA SER A 80 -12.81 20.85 22.86
C SER A 80 -11.98 19.72 23.50
N ASP A 81 -12.52 18.50 23.51
CA ASP A 81 -11.92 17.32 24.11
C ASP A 81 -11.08 16.59 23.06
N TRP A 82 -9.87 17.08 22.87
CA TRP A 82 -8.91 16.54 21.91
C TRP A 82 -8.51 15.08 22.24
N ALA A 83 -8.56 14.68 23.52
CA ALA A 83 -8.34 13.30 23.94
C ALA A 83 -9.50 12.38 23.49
N GLY A 84 -10.73 12.85 23.61
CA GLY A 84 -11.93 12.18 23.09
C GLY A 84 -11.95 12.07 21.56
N VAL A 85 -11.49 13.11 20.84
CA VAL A 85 -11.36 13.09 19.36
C VAL A 85 -10.36 12.01 18.93
N SER A 86 -9.25 11.87 19.66
CA SER A 86 -8.23 10.83 19.41
C SER A 86 -8.77 9.43 19.69
N LYS A 87 -9.46 9.24 20.83
CA LYS A 87 -10.07 7.96 21.20
C LYS A 87 -11.15 7.51 20.21
N ALA A 88 -11.99 8.44 19.75
CA ALA A 88 -13.04 8.18 18.76
C ALA A 88 -12.52 7.95 17.32
N ALA A 89 -11.25 8.25 17.06
CA ALA A 89 -10.58 7.95 15.79
C ALA A 89 -10.04 6.51 15.72
N ARG A 90 -9.93 5.80 16.86
CA ARG A 90 -9.51 4.40 16.94
C ARG A 90 -10.73 3.49 16.71
N LYS A 91 -10.65 2.51 15.80
CA LYS A 91 -11.70 1.49 15.61
C LYS A 91 -11.83 0.64 16.89
N PRO A 92 -13.04 0.21 17.29
CA PRO A 92 -13.19 -0.70 18.41
C PRO A 92 -12.57 -2.06 18.04
N VAL A 93 -11.65 -2.53 18.87
CA VAL A 93 -11.14 -3.91 18.83
C VAL A 93 -12.31 -4.83 19.15
N ARG A 94 -12.74 -5.67 18.20
CA ARG A 94 -13.72 -6.73 18.48
C ARG A 94 -13.04 -7.76 19.39
N SER A 95 -13.50 -7.86 20.63
CA SER A 95 -13.19 -8.99 21.51
C SER A 95 -14.18 -10.12 21.21
N GLU A 96 -13.78 -11.09 20.40
CA GLU A 96 -14.38 -12.42 20.42
C GLU A 96 -13.40 -13.36 21.13
N ALA A 97 -13.81 -13.76 22.34
CA ALA A 97 -13.23 -14.88 23.03
C ALA A 97 -13.67 -16.16 22.31
N VAL A 98 -12.72 -16.95 21.80
CA VAL A 98 -12.93 -18.35 21.45
C VAL A 98 -11.72 -19.14 21.96
N ALA A 99 -11.99 -20.08 22.87
CA ALA A 99 -11.04 -21.03 23.44
C ALA A 99 -10.46 -21.98 22.37
N PRO A 100 -9.28 -22.58 22.58
CA PRO A 100 -8.63 -23.40 21.57
C PRO A 100 -9.35 -24.75 21.45
N SER A 101 -9.93 -25.02 20.27
CA SER A 101 -10.41 -26.36 19.93
C SER A 101 -9.27 -27.16 19.29
N ILE A 102 -8.65 -28.00 20.11
CA ILE A 102 -7.94 -29.20 19.66
C ILE A 102 -8.99 -30.10 19.01
N ARG A 103 -8.94 -30.26 17.68
CA ARG A 103 -9.43 -31.44 16.91
C ARG A 103 -9.31 -31.16 15.41
N LEU A 104 -8.17 -31.52 14.82
CA LEU A 104 -8.12 -32.03 13.43
C LEU A 104 -6.78 -32.73 13.12
N LEU A 105 -6.42 -33.74 13.92
CA LEU A 105 -5.33 -34.68 13.59
C LEU A 105 -5.78 -36.09 14.01
N ASP A 106 -6.83 -36.61 13.37
CA ASP A 106 -7.32 -37.97 13.66
C ASP A 106 -7.95 -38.67 12.44
N LYS A 107 -7.55 -38.30 11.21
CA LYS A 107 -8.01 -38.97 10.00
C LYS A 107 -6.93 -39.09 8.93
N LEU A 108 -5.80 -39.73 9.25
CA LEU A 108 -4.90 -40.33 8.25
C LEU A 108 -4.17 -41.57 8.82
N GLU A 109 -4.87 -42.41 9.59
CA GLU A 109 -4.45 -43.80 9.80
C GLU A 109 -5.41 -44.72 9.07
N GLY A 110 -4.92 -45.33 7.99
CA GLY A 110 -5.65 -46.31 7.21
C GLY A 110 -5.42 -46.15 5.73
N TYR A 111 -4.24 -46.54 5.25
CA TYR A 111 -4.06 -47.35 4.03
C TYR A 111 -2.55 -47.60 3.84
N SER A 112 -2.03 -48.59 4.57
CA SER A 112 -0.79 -49.27 4.21
C SER A 112 -1.10 -50.33 3.16
N GLY A 113 -0.74 -50.08 1.90
CA GLY A 113 -0.72 -51.05 0.82
C GLY A 113 0.61 -50.94 0.08
N ARG A 114 1.45 -51.97 0.24
CA ARG A 114 2.80 -52.14 -0.34
C ARG A 114 2.84 -51.90 -1.85
N THR A 115 3.89 -51.23 -2.32
CA THR A 115 4.90 -51.77 -3.26
C THR A 115 6.10 -50.82 -3.28
N GLY A 116 7.29 -51.34 -2.99
CA GLY A 116 8.53 -50.57 -3.01
C GLY A 116 9.09 -50.39 -4.41
N LEU A 117 9.95 -49.38 -4.55
CA LEU A 117 11.13 -49.31 -5.43
C LEU A 117 11.85 -47.98 -5.11
N ASP A 118 12.98 -48.15 -4.41
CA ASP A 118 14.27 -47.45 -4.55
C ASP A 118 14.37 -45.92 -4.43
N ASP A 119 14.83 -45.50 -3.24
CA ASP A 119 15.89 -44.52 -2.94
C ASP A 119 16.27 -43.48 -4.02
N VAL A 120 15.73 -42.27 -3.88
CA VAL A 120 16.44 -41.02 -4.19
C VAL A 120 16.14 -40.01 -3.08
N GLU A 121 17.01 -39.95 -2.07
CA GLU A 121 17.03 -38.85 -1.09
C GLU A 121 17.33 -37.54 -1.82
N MET A 122 16.31 -36.69 -1.99
CA MET A 122 16.50 -35.28 -2.29
C MET A 122 16.51 -34.51 -0.97
N ASP A 123 17.71 -34.05 -0.59
CA ASP A 123 17.99 -33.10 0.47
C ASP A 123 17.23 -31.78 0.25
N VAL A 124 16.03 -31.66 0.82
CA VAL A 124 15.28 -30.39 0.85
C VAL A 124 15.83 -29.57 2.01
N GLY A 125 16.70 -28.64 1.63
CA GLY A 125 17.43 -27.76 2.53
C GLY A 125 16.58 -27.05 3.59
N ARG A 126 17.06 -27.21 4.83
CA ARG A 126 17.16 -26.23 5.93
C ARG A 126 16.00 -25.23 6.09
N ASN A 127 15.27 -25.39 7.19
CA ASN A 127 14.61 -24.31 7.93
C ASN A 127 15.61 -23.16 8.21
N ALA A 128 15.69 -22.19 7.31
CA ALA A 128 16.40 -20.95 7.56
C ALA A 128 15.59 -20.12 8.57
N THR A 129 16.16 -19.83 9.73
CA THR A 129 15.62 -18.83 10.64
C THR A 129 15.41 -17.52 9.88
N PRO A 130 14.22 -16.90 9.96
CA PRO A 130 13.93 -15.70 9.20
C PRO A 130 14.89 -14.57 9.60
N THR A 131 15.58 -14.02 8.61
CA THR A 131 16.49 -12.89 8.78
C THR A 131 15.75 -11.71 9.43
N PRO A 132 16.29 -11.08 10.49
CA PRO A 132 15.62 -9.97 11.15
C PRO A 132 15.47 -8.78 10.18
N PRO A 133 14.32 -8.09 10.17
CA PRO A 133 14.12 -6.88 9.38
C PRO A 133 15.18 -5.80 9.71
N PRO A 134 15.55 -4.95 8.74
CA PRO A 134 16.51 -3.89 8.97
C PRO A 134 15.94 -2.80 9.89
N VAL A 135 16.83 -2.21 10.67
CA VAL A 135 16.57 -1.05 11.52
C VAL A 135 16.69 0.22 10.69
N ILE A 136 15.67 1.07 10.73
CA ILE A 136 15.71 2.38 10.06
C ILE A 136 16.18 3.44 11.04
N ILE A 137 17.31 4.07 10.74
CA ILE A 137 17.95 5.06 11.62
C ILE A 137 17.89 6.44 10.96
N LEU A 138 17.20 7.37 11.59
CA LEU A 138 17.15 8.77 11.18
C LEU A 138 18.19 9.56 11.98
N VAL A 139 19.21 10.04 11.29
CA VAL A 139 20.33 10.79 11.86
C VAL A 139 20.02 12.28 11.80
N ARG A 140 19.93 12.90 12.97
CA ARG A 140 19.66 14.33 13.17
C ARG A 140 18.46 14.86 12.35
N PRO A 141 17.29 14.16 12.34
CA PRO A 141 16.13 14.61 11.57
C PRO A 141 15.66 15.99 12.04
N GLN A 142 15.27 16.85 11.10
CA GLN A 142 14.92 18.24 11.42
C GLN A 142 13.45 18.41 11.77
N LEU A 143 12.53 17.78 11.05
CA LEU A 143 11.10 18.00 11.22
C LEU A 143 10.38 16.74 11.72
N GLY A 144 9.60 16.88 12.79
CA GLY A 144 8.75 15.81 13.31
C GLY A 144 7.80 15.23 12.26
N GLU A 145 7.29 16.06 11.35
CA GLU A 145 6.48 15.59 10.22
C GLU A 145 7.20 14.58 9.32
N ASN A 146 8.50 14.77 9.08
CA ASN A 146 9.26 13.86 8.23
C ASN A 146 9.56 12.55 8.94
N ILE A 147 9.73 12.58 10.27
CA ILE A 147 9.77 11.36 11.09
C ILE A 147 8.45 10.59 10.96
N GLY A 148 7.31 11.29 11.07
CA GLY A 148 6.00 10.68 10.87
C GLY A 148 5.80 10.10 9.46
N LYS A 149 6.16 10.85 8.41
CA LYS A 149 6.11 10.37 7.02
C LYS A 149 7.02 9.17 6.78
N ALA A 150 8.21 9.14 7.39
CA ALA A 150 9.12 7.99 7.35
C ALA A 150 8.53 6.77 8.06
N ALA A 151 7.94 6.94 9.25
CA ALA A 151 7.26 5.87 9.98
C ALA A 151 6.10 5.27 9.17
N ARG A 152 5.31 6.12 8.50
CA ARG A 152 4.28 5.68 7.55
C ARG A 152 4.87 4.85 6.42
N ALA A 153 5.94 5.35 5.80
CA ALA A 153 6.63 4.63 4.72
C ALA A 153 7.15 3.26 5.19
N MET A 154 7.72 3.18 6.39
CA MET A 154 8.18 1.92 6.98
C MET A 154 7.03 0.92 7.15
N LEU A 155 5.93 1.34 7.77
CA LEU A 155 4.83 0.43 8.08
C LEU A 155 4.11 -0.09 6.82
N ASN A 156 4.04 0.71 5.75
CA ASN A 156 3.51 0.27 4.45
C ASN A 156 4.23 -0.98 3.91
N PHE A 157 5.49 -1.19 4.31
CA PHE A 157 6.34 -2.26 3.83
C PHE A 157 6.75 -3.25 4.94
N GLY A 158 6.06 -3.23 6.08
CA GLY A 158 6.26 -4.18 7.17
C GLY A 158 7.45 -3.88 8.10
N LEU A 159 8.09 -2.71 7.98
CA LEU A 159 9.17 -2.29 8.87
C LEU A 159 8.60 -1.55 10.08
N THR A 160 9.07 -1.91 11.29
CA THR A 160 8.56 -1.33 12.53
C THR A 160 9.62 -0.78 13.48
N GLU A 161 10.90 -1.07 13.24
CA GLU A 161 11.98 -0.66 14.14
C GLU A 161 12.62 0.64 13.64
N MET A 162 12.37 1.73 14.36
CA MET A 162 12.91 3.06 14.08
C MET A 162 13.86 3.47 15.21
N ARG A 163 15.01 4.04 14.84
CA ARG A 163 15.92 4.71 15.78
C ARG A 163 16.16 6.15 15.35
N LEU A 164 16.20 7.06 16.31
CA LEU A 164 16.44 8.49 16.11
C LEU A 164 17.75 8.86 16.79
N VAL A 165 18.68 9.46 16.06
CA VAL A 165 19.94 9.96 16.61
C VAL A 165 19.87 11.46 16.70
N ALA A 166 19.89 12.01 17.92
CA ALA A 166 19.87 13.45 18.18
C ALA A 166 18.84 14.23 17.33
N PRO A 167 17.54 13.91 17.39
CA PRO A 167 16.50 14.64 16.65
C PRO A 167 16.50 16.13 17.04
N ARG A 168 16.54 17.02 16.05
CA ARG A 168 16.77 18.46 16.27
C ARG A 168 15.70 19.10 17.16
N ASP A 169 14.45 18.79 16.88
CA ASP A 169 13.29 19.32 17.60
C ASP A 169 12.90 18.44 18.81
N GLY A 170 13.78 17.52 19.22
CA GLY A 170 13.54 16.58 20.31
C GLY A 170 12.55 15.46 19.97
N TRP A 171 12.36 14.55 20.91
CA TRP A 171 11.42 13.43 20.82
C TRP A 171 10.83 13.10 22.20
N PRO A 172 9.53 12.77 22.32
CA PRO A 172 8.51 12.67 21.26
C PRO A 172 8.10 14.04 20.69
N ASN A 173 7.71 14.08 19.41
CA ASN A 173 7.28 15.30 18.72
C ASN A 173 5.80 15.22 18.28
N PRO A 174 4.91 16.15 18.71
CA PRO A 174 3.49 16.11 18.39
C PRO A 174 3.16 16.14 16.89
N SER A 175 4.02 16.76 16.07
CA SER A 175 3.83 16.87 14.62
C SER A 175 4.06 15.55 13.88
N ALA A 176 4.72 14.56 14.51
CA ALA A 176 4.96 13.25 13.90
C ALA A 176 3.69 12.39 13.81
N GLY A 177 2.80 12.45 14.82
CA GLY A 177 1.60 11.61 14.89
C GLY A 177 0.65 11.81 13.69
N PRO A 178 0.17 13.04 13.42
CA PRO A 178 -0.71 13.29 12.27
C PRO A 178 -0.08 12.90 10.92
N ALA A 179 1.24 13.08 10.78
CA ALA A 179 1.99 12.74 9.57
C ALA A 179 2.17 11.22 9.37
N ALA A 180 2.23 10.45 10.45
CA ALA A 180 2.31 8.98 10.41
C ALA A 180 1.01 8.31 9.96
N SER A 181 -0.14 8.98 10.10
CA SER A 181 -1.44 8.54 9.55
C SER A 181 -1.77 7.07 9.85
N GLY A 182 -1.64 6.65 11.11
CA GLY A 182 -1.93 5.28 11.57
C GLY A 182 -0.70 4.38 11.73
N ALA A 183 0.50 4.88 11.41
CA ALA A 183 1.76 4.20 11.76
C ALA A 183 2.24 4.52 13.19
N ASP A 184 1.30 4.67 14.12
CA ASP A 184 1.59 5.04 15.52
C ASP A 184 2.50 4.01 16.19
N ILE A 185 2.35 2.72 15.87
CA ILE A 185 3.16 1.63 16.42
C ILE A 185 4.67 1.82 16.18
N VAL A 186 5.06 2.41 15.04
CA VAL A 186 6.46 2.67 14.72
C VAL A 186 7.00 3.82 15.57
N LEU A 187 6.20 4.87 15.77
CA LEU A 187 6.56 6.02 16.58
C LEU A 187 6.62 5.68 18.08
N GLU A 188 5.66 4.90 18.58
CA GLU A 188 5.61 4.43 19.97
C GLU A 188 6.80 3.55 20.32
N ARG A 189 7.31 2.78 19.35
CA ARG A 189 8.50 1.92 19.50
C ARG A 189 9.80 2.60 19.13
N ALA A 190 9.77 3.86 18.69
CA ALA A 190 10.97 4.56 18.24
C ALA A 190 11.94 4.77 19.42
N GLN A 191 13.18 4.34 19.25
CA GLN A 191 14.23 4.50 20.25
C GLN A 191 15.08 5.73 19.94
N VAL A 192 15.47 6.49 20.96
CA VAL A 192 16.28 7.71 20.81
C VAL A 192 17.68 7.45 21.37
N PHE A 193 18.69 7.84 20.61
CA PHE A 193 20.09 7.69 20.95
C PHE A 193 20.80 9.05 20.89
N GLY A 194 21.78 9.22 21.78
CA GLY A 194 22.63 10.41 21.80
C GLY A 194 23.65 10.41 20.64
N THR A 195 24.17 9.23 20.30
CA THR A 195 25.18 9.09 19.24
C THR A 195 24.77 8.06 18.21
N LEU A 196 25.36 8.17 17.01
CA LEU A 196 25.18 7.19 15.95
C LEU A 196 25.79 5.83 16.33
N ALA A 197 26.91 5.84 17.05
CA ALA A 197 27.59 4.62 17.50
C ALA A 197 26.68 3.76 18.38
N ASP A 198 25.98 4.38 19.34
CA ASP A 198 25.03 3.67 20.20
C ASP A 198 23.85 3.12 19.39
N ALA A 199 23.39 3.87 18.40
CA ALA A 199 22.25 3.48 17.58
C ALA A 199 22.54 2.32 16.62
N VAL A 200 23.81 1.98 16.35
CA VAL A 200 24.19 0.85 15.47
C VAL A 200 24.89 -0.29 16.22
N ALA A 201 25.03 -0.20 17.54
CA ALA A 201 25.90 -1.08 18.34
C ALA A 201 25.57 -2.58 18.23
N ASP A 202 24.31 -2.93 17.95
CA ASP A 202 23.82 -4.30 17.79
C ASP A 202 23.63 -4.72 16.32
N CYS A 203 24.10 -3.92 15.36
CA CYS A 203 23.96 -4.19 13.93
C CYS A 203 25.27 -4.68 13.32
N GLY A 204 25.26 -5.89 12.74
CA GLY A 204 26.40 -6.47 12.04
C GLY A 204 26.64 -5.89 10.65
N HIS A 205 25.61 -5.26 10.07
CA HIS A 205 25.68 -4.59 8.78
C HIS A 205 25.09 -3.18 8.89
N VAL A 206 25.81 -2.16 8.39
CA VAL A 206 25.36 -0.76 8.42
C VAL A 206 25.49 -0.16 7.03
N TYR A 207 24.42 0.47 6.56
CA TYR A 207 24.29 1.08 5.24
C TYR A 207 24.05 2.58 5.36
N ALA A 208 24.77 3.41 4.61
CA ALA A 208 24.56 4.85 4.57
C ALA A 208 23.85 5.27 3.29
N THR A 209 22.71 5.98 3.39
CA THR A 209 22.02 6.51 2.21
C THR A 209 22.58 7.88 1.82
N THR A 210 23.13 7.99 0.62
CA THR A 210 23.55 9.27 0.06
C THR A 210 23.62 9.21 -1.46
N VAL A 211 23.37 10.35 -2.09
CA VAL A 211 23.59 10.55 -3.54
C VAL A 211 24.85 11.36 -3.82
N ARG A 212 25.53 11.84 -2.78
CA ARG A 212 26.74 12.65 -2.88
C ARG A 212 27.97 11.77 -2.70
N LYS A 213 28.97 11.93 -3.57
CA LYS A 213 30.32 11.38 -3.37
C LYS A 213 30.98 12.13 -2.21
N ARG A 214 30.83 11.64 -0.97
CA ARG A 214 31.31 12.28 0.26
C ARG A 214 32.83 12.18 0.49
N GLY A 215 33.62 11.94 -0.55
CA GLY A 215 35.07 11.74 -0.43
C GLY A 215 35.47 10.46 0.31
N VAL A 216 34.52 9.60 0.67
CA VAL A 216 34.75 8.31 1.32
C VAL A 216 34.68 7.20 0.27
N THR A 217 35.71 6.36 0.19
CA THR A 217 35.77 5.22 -0.73
C THR A 217 35.14 4.01 -0.07
N LYS A 218 33.89 3.71 -0.41
CA LYS A 218 33.14 2.55 0.07
C LYS A 218 32.39 1.87 -1.07
N PRO A 219 32.07 0.56 -0.95
CA PRO A 219 31.18 -0.10 -1.89
C PRO A 219 29.87 0.68 -2.01
N VAL A 220 29.46 0.94 -3.25
CA VAL A 220 28.19 1.62 -3.55
C VAL A 220 27.25 0.59 -4.17
N VAL A 221 26.06 0.47 -3.58
CA VAL A 221 25.02 -0.46 -4.01
C VAL A 221 23.72 0.29 -4.26
N THR A 222 22.88 -0.27 -5.13
CA THR A 222 21.51 0.22 -5.31
C THR A 222 20.62 -0.26 -4.16
N PRO A 223 19.42 0.34 -3.96
CA PRO A 223 18.47 -0.15 -2.95
C PRO A 223 18.06 -1.63 -3.16
N GLU A 224 17.95 -2.09 -4.40
CA GLU A 224 17.67 -3.50 -4.75
C GLU A 224 18.80 -4.44 -4.34
N GLN A 225 20.06 -4.06 -4.62
CA GLN A 225 21.24 -4.82 -4.21
C GLN A 225 21.34 -4.86 -2.68
N ALA A 226 21.17 -3.72 -2.01
CA ALA A 226 21.17 -3.66 -0.55
C ALA A 226 20.05 -4.52 0.07
N ALA A 227 18.85 -4.52 -0.51
CA ALA A 227 17.76 -5.40 -0.08
C ALA A 227 18.13 -6.88 -0.16
N SER A 228 18.75 -7.29 -1.28
CA SER A 228 19.20 -8.68 -1.48
C SER A 228 20.28 -9.08 -0.46
N GLU A 229 21.25 -8.18 -0.21
CA GLU A 229 22.28 -8.39 0.81
C GLU A 229 21.67 -8.49 2.22
N ILE A 230 20.71 -7.62 2.55
CA ILE A 230 20.04 -7.61 3.86
C ILE A 230 19.28 -8.92 4.09
N HIS A 231 18.57 -9.45 3.08
CA HIS A 231 17.85 -10.72 3.22
C HIS A 231 18.79 -11.92 3.41
N ALA A 232 19.96 -11.88 2.77
CA ALA A 232 20.97 -12.93 2.86
C ALA A 232 21.86 -12.83 4.12
N ALA A 233 21.87 -11.68 4.81
CA ALA A 233 22.73 -11.44 5.95
C ALA A 233 22.20 -12.13 7.22
N PRO A 234 23.00 -12.90 7.96
CA PRO A 234 22.55 -13.54 9.20
C PRO A 234 22.45 -12.58 10.40
N ALA A 235 23.10 -11.42 10.32
CA ALA A 235 23.14 -10.42 11.38
C ALA A 235 22.18 -9.25 11.11
N ARG A 236 21.78 -8.53 12.17
CA ARG A 236 20.93 -7.34 12.06
C ARG A 236 21.58 -6.28 11.16
N SER A 237 20.75 -5.69 10.30
CA SER A 237 21.16 -4.62 9.40
C SER A 237 20.58 -3.28 9.84
N ALA A 238 21.35 -2.20 9.73
CA ALA A 238 20.89 -0.83 9.94
C ALA A 238 21.04 -0.01 8.67
N ILE A 239 20.06 0.85 8.40
CA ILE A 239 20.08 1.77 7.27
C ILE A 239 19.96 3.20 7.78
N LEU A 240 21.00 3.99 7.51
CA LEU A 240 21.14 5.37 7.96
C LEU A 240 20.57 6.33 6.93
N PHE A 241 19.74 7.26 7.41
CA PHE A 241 19.22 8.38 6.64
C PHE A 241 19.57 9.70 7.32
N GLY A 242 20.14 10.63 6.56
CA GLY A 242 20.57 11.92 7.09
C GLY A 242 19.48 12.99 7.09
N PRO A 243 19.81 14.19 7.60
CA PRO A 243 18.89 15.32 7.62
C PRO A 243 18.49 15.77 6.21
N GLU A 244 17.30 16.35 6.08
CA GLU A 244 16.61 16.62 4.82
C GLU A 244 17.38 17.50 3.83
N ARG A 245 18.15 18.47 4.33
CA ARG A 245 18.89 19.42 3.49
C ARG A 245 20.34 19.02 3.29
N SER A 246 20.97 18.54 4.36
CA SER A 246 22.40 18.31 4.37
C SER A 246 22.76 16.88 3.99
N GLY A 247 21.87 15.90 4.19
CA GLY A 247 22.21 14.47 4.13
C GLY A 247 23.21 14.07 5.22
N LEU A 248 23.62 12.80 5.21
CA LEU A 248 24.61 12.26 6.16
C LEU A 248 25.95 13.01 6.06
N GLU A 249 26.57 13.28 7.20
CA GLU A 249 27.93 13.82 7.27
C GLU A 249 28.96 12.76 6.90
N THR A 250 30.18 13.19 6.59
CA THR A 250 31.28 12.27 6.22
C THR A 250 31.53 11.25 7.32
N ASP A 251 31.47 11.67 8.59
CA ASP A 251 31.67 10.79 9.74
C ASP A 251 30.53 9.78 9.92
N ASP A 252 29.29 10.16 9.62
CA ASP A 252 28.17 9.20 9.63
C ASP A 252 28.34 8.14 8.53
N VAL A 253 28.76 8.58 7.33
CA VAL A 253 29.07 7.67 6.22
C VAL A 253 30.27 6.78 6.56
N ALA A 254 31.23 7.27 7.36
CA ALA A 254 32.38 6.51 7.82
C ALA A 254 32.03 5.33 8.73
N VAL A 255 30.87 5.35 9.41
CA VAL A 255 30.38 4.22 10.21
C VAL A 255 29.82 3.08 9.35
N ALA A 256 29.20 3.39 8.21
CA ALA A 256 28.55 2.38 7.37
C ALA A 256 29.54 1.50 6.60
N ARG A 257 29.27 0.22 6.39
CA ARG A 257 30.10 -0.64 5.53
C ARG A 257 29.93 -0.31 4.04
N SER A 258 28.69 -0.02 3.64
CA SER A 258 28.30 0.22 2.24
C SER A 258 27.45 1.48 2.13
N ILE A 259 27.49 2.10 0.96
CA ILE A 259 26.65 3.25 0.60
C ILE A 259 25.50 2.77 -0.27
N ILE A 260 24.28 3.13 0.10
CA ILE A 260 23.10 2.97 -0.76
C ILE A 260 22.92 4.27 -1.55
N THR A 261 23.03 4.17 -2.87
CA THR A 261 22.71 5.28 -3.79
C THR A 261 21.47 4.94 -4.59
N VAL A 262 20.40 5.72 -4.41
CA VAL A 262 19.19 5.61 -5.23
C VAL A 262 19.49 6.19 -6.62
N PRO A 263 19.26 5.45 -7.72
CA PRO A 263 19.42 5.98 -9.08
C PRO A 263 18.34 7.04 -9.35
N ILE A 264 18.72 8.32 -9.30
CA ILE A 264 17.86 9.47 -9.56
C ILE A 264 18.51 10.39 -10.60
N ASN A 265 17.74 11.39 -11.07
CA ASN A 265 18.26 12.38 -12.01
C ASN A 265 19.54 13.06 -11.46
N PRO A 266 20.70 12.94 -12.14
CA PRO A 266 21.94 13.58 -11.71
C PRO A 266 21.86 15.10 -11.58
N GLU A 267 20.97 15.74 -12.34
CA GLU A 267 20.74 17.19 -12.30
C GLU A 267 19.91 17.64 -11.10
N PHE A 268 19.16 16.71 -10.46
CA PHE A 268 18.32 17.01 -9.31
C PHE A 268 18.34 15.87 -8.29
N GLY A 269 19.48 15.75 -7.62
CA GLY A 269 19.74 14.73 -6.60
C GLY A 269 19.15 15.03 -5.22
N SER A 270 17.88 15.44 -5.12
CA SER A 270 17.25 15.82 -3.85
C SER A 270 15.96 15.05 -3.61
N LEU A 271 16.04 13.98 -2.81
CA LEU A 271 14.88 13.23 -2.34
C LEU A 271 14.47 13.72 -0.94
N ASN A 272 13.16 13.82 -0.71
CA ASN A 272 12.67 13.99 0.66
C ASN A 272 13.04 12.77 1.51
N LEU A 273 13.29 12.97 2.81
CA LEU A 273 13.65 11.90 3.75
C LEU A 273 12.70 10.70 3.68
N ALA A 274 11.39 10.94 3.72
CA ALA A 274 10.40 9.87 3.64
C ALA A 274 10.37 9.19 2.27
N GLN A 275 10.71 9.89 1.19
CA GLN A 275 10.87 9.30 -0.14
C GLN A 275 12.13 8.43 -0.25
N ALA A 276 13.22 8.79 0.42
CA ALA A 276 14.38 7.90 0.50
C ALA A 276 14.03 6.63 1.28
N VAL A 277 13.36 6.78 2.42
CA VAL A 277 12.91 5.65 3.25
C VAL A 277 11.94 4.74 2.48
N ILE A 278 10.96 5.32 1.76
CA ILE A 278 9.95 4.54 1.04
C ILE A 278 10.56 3.68 -0.08
N LEU A 279 11.57 4.19 -0.80
CA LEU A 279 12.22 3.44 -1.88
C LEU A 279 13.02 2.26 -1.35
N VAL A 280 13.77 2.47 -0.27
CA VAL A 280 14.56 1.40 0.36
C VAL A 280 13.64 0.36 1.00
N ALA A 281 12.59 0.80 1.70
CA ALA A 281 11.61 -0.09 2.30
C ALA A 281 10.84 -0.91 1.25
N TYR A 282 10.49 -0.29 0.12
CA TYR A 282 9.85 -0.96 -1.01
C TYR A 282 10.76 -2.05 -1.59
N GLU A 283 12.02 -1.74 -1.92
CA GLU A 283 12.95 -2.74 -2.45
C GLU A 283 13.18 -3.89 -1.47
N TRP A 284 13.34 -3.59 -0.18
CA TRP A 284 13.42 -4.62 0.86
C TRP A 284 12.16 -5.50 0.88
N SER A 285 10.98 -4.92 0.76
CA SER A 285 9.72 -5.66 0.83
C SER A 285 9.49 -6.67 -0.30
N LYS A 286 10.18 -6.55 -1.44
CA LYS A 286 10.05 -7.50 -2.55
C LYS A 286 10.54 -8.90 -2.19
N GLY A 287 11.43 -9.01 -1.21
CA GLY A 287 11.87 -10.31 -0.64
C GLY A 287 10.96 -10.83 0.47
N GLN A 288 9.87 -10.12 0.80
CA GLN A 288 8.90 -10.51 1.82
C GLN A 288 7.59 -10.92 1.16
N ALA A 289 6.90 -11.90 1.76
CA ALA A 289 5.56 -12.30 1.35
C ALA A 289 4.49 -11.32 1.89
N LEU A 290 4.56 -10.05 1.49
CA LEU A 290 3.50 -9.09 1.80
C LEU A 290 2.24 -9.48 1.00
N ILE A 291 1.10 -9.61 1.70
CA ILE A 291 -0.17 -10.02 1.11
C ILE A 291 -0.59 -8.99 0.05
N GLN A 292 -0.43 -9.38 -1.22
CA GLN A 292 -1.02 -8.68 -2.36
C GLN A 292 -2.51 -9.05 -2.45
N PRO A 293 -3.38 -8.21 -3.06
CA PRO A 293 -4.75 -8.63 -3.37
C PRO A 293 -4.68 -10.00 -4.06
N PRO A 294 -5.57 -10.95 -3.70
CA PRO A 294 -5.49 -12.31 -4.20
C PRO A 294 -5.48 -12.23 -5.73
N ALA A 295 -4.39 -12.70 -6.34
CA ALA A 295 -4.38 -12.95 -7.76
C ALA A 295 -5.55 -13.90 -8.02
N THR A 296 -6.50 -13.47 -8.84
CA THR A 296 -7.55 -14.39 -9.27
C THR A 296 -6.86 -15.48 -10.06
N ASP A 297 -6.89 -16.72 -9.56
CA ASP A 297 -6.34 -17.85 -10.29
C ASP A 297 -7.09 -17.99 -11.62
N LEU A 298 -6.42 -17.60 -12.71
CA LEU A 298 -6.90 -17.90 -14.04
C LEU A 298 -6.79 -19.42 -14.23
N LEU A 299 -7.86 -20.05 -14.70
CA LEU A 299 -7.82 -21.47 -15.06
C LEU A 299 -6.74 -21.71 -16.12
N PRO A 300 -6.05 -22.85 -16.10
CA PRO A 300 -5.03 -23.15 -17.09
C PRO A 300 -5.62 -23.19 -18.50
N PRO A 301 -4.82 -22.90 -19.53
CA PRO A 301 -5.23 -23.05 -20.92
C PRO A 301 -5.76 -24.46 -21.20
N ALA A 302 -6.75 -24.55 -22.09
CA ALA A 302 -7.29 -25.80 -22.57
C ALA A 302 -6.17 -26.62 -23.25
N PRO A 303 -6.27 -27.96 -23.20
CA PRO A 303 -5.48 -28.83 -24.06
C PRO A 303 -5.52 -28.39 -25.53
N GLN A 304 -4.38 -28.53 -26.23
CA GLN A 304 -4.24 -28.02 -27.59
C GLN A 304 -5.25 -28.67 -28.56
N ASP A 305 -5.61 -29.94 -28.36
CA ASP A 305 -6.62 -30.65 -29.15
C ASP A 305 -8.03 -30.03 -29.03
N GLU A 306 -8.42 -29.54 -27.85
CA GLU A 306 -9.68 -28.80 -27.68
C GLU A 306 -9.66 -27.48 -28.47
N LEU A 307 -8.54 -26.77 -28.44
CA LEU A 307 -8.35 -25.53 -29.19
C LEU A 307 -8.29 -25.77 -30.71
N GLU A 308 -7.62 -26.83 -31.17
CA GLU A 308 -7.65 -27.27 -32.56
C GLU A 308 -9.09 -27.55 -33.01
N GLY A 309 -9.87 -28.25 -32.19
CA GLY A 309 -11.27 -28.53 -32.49
C GLY A 309 -12.14 -27.27 -32.60
N LEU A 310 -11.80 -26.18 -31.89
CA LEU A 310 -12.43 -24.87 -32.08
C LEU A 310 -11.99 -24.20 -33.39
N ILE A 311 -10.69 -24.22 -33.69
CA ILE A 311 -10.12 -23.64 -34.91
C ILE A 311 -10.70 -24.33 -36.15
N GLU A 312 -10.70 -25.66 -36.19
CA GLU A 312 -11.26 -26.45 -37.30
C GLU A 312 -12.75 -26.17 -37.51
N HIS A 313 -13.52 -26.05 -36.43
CA HIS A 313 -14.94 -25.71 -36.50
C HIS A 313 -15.16 -24.34 -37.14
N LEU A 314 -14.42 -23.32 -36.70
CA LEU A 314 -14.50 -21.98 -37.29
C LEU A 314 -14.02 -21.96 -38.74
N GLU A 315 -12.90 -22.61 -39.05
CA GLU A 315 -12.38 -22.70 -40.41
C GLU A 315 -13.39 -23.36 -41.36
N GLY A 316 -14.08 -24.42 -40.93
CA GLY A 316 -15.12 -25.06 -41.73
C GLY A 316 -16.28 -24.12 -42.06
N MET A 317 -16.75 -23.35 -41.08
CA MET A 317 -17.80 -22.34 -41.29
C MET A 317 -17.35 -21.23 -42.25
N LEU A 318 -16.14 -20.70 -42.05
CA LEU A 318 -15.58 -19.63 -42.88
C LEU A 318 -15.28 -20.08 -44.31
N LEU A 319 -14.97 -21.36 -44.51
CA LEU A 319 -14.82 -21.95 -45.84
C LEU A 319 -16.15 -21.92 -46.60
N ASN A 320 -17.24 -22.35 -45.95
CA ASN A 320 -18.58 -22.35 -46.54
C ASN A 320 -19.10 -20.93 -46.85
N SER A 321 -18.66 -19.93 -46.10
CA SER A 321 -19.04 -18.52 -46.33
C SER A 321 -18.18 -17.79 -47.36
N GLY A 322 -17.15 -18.45 -47.93
CA GLY A 322 -16.25 -17.85 -48.92
C GLY A 322 -15.20 -16.89 -48.36
N TYR A 323 -14.94 -16.90 -47.04
CA TYR A 323 -14.00 -15.96 -46.39
C TYR A 323 -12.55 -16.10 -46.88
N PHE A 324 -12.15 -17.31 -47.31
CA PHE A 324 -10.79 -17.60 -47.75
C PHE A 324 -10.50 -17.29 -49.23
N TYR A 325 -11.30 -16.44 -49.89
CA TYR A 325 -11.05 -16.00 -51.27
C TYR A 325 -10.18 -14.72 -51.30
N PRO A 326 -9.17 -14.61 -52.19
CA PRO A 326 -8.75 -15.57 -53.22
C PRO A 326 -7.95 -16.76 -52.67
N PRO A 327 -7.98 -17.94 -53.34
CA PRO A 327 -7.40 -19.20 -52.82
C PRO A 327 -5.91 -19.10 -52.45
N ASP A 328 -5.14 -18.31 -53.19
CA ASP A 328 -3.69 -18.16 -52.98
C ASP A 328 -3.34 -17.57 -51.61
N ARG A 329 -4.27 -16.83 -50.98
CA ARG A 329 -4.07 -16.23 -49.64
C ARG A 329 -4.54 -17.12 -48.50
N MET A 330 -5.29 -18.18 -48.79
CA MET A 330 -5.88 -19.07 -47.78
C MET A 330 -4.86 -19.58 -46.74
N PRO A 331 -3.64 -20.04 -47.11
CA PRO A 331 -2.68 -20.54 -46.12
C PRO A 331 -2.22 -19.46 -45.13
N VAL A 332 -2.05 -18.22 -45.60
CA VAL A 332 -1.65 -17.08 -44.77
C VAL A 332 -2.80 -16.66 -43.86
N THR A 333 -4.02 -16.55 -44.39
CA THR A 333 -5.21 -16.19 -43.62
C THR A 333 -5.50 -17.19 -42.50
N LYS A 334 -5.41 -18.50 -42.77
CA LYS A 334 -5.56 -19.54 -41.75
C LYS A 334 -4.51 -19.44 -40.64
N ARG A 335 -3.24 -19.20 -41.00
CA ARG A 335 -2.15 -19.01 -40.02
C ARG A 335 -2.40 -17.78 -39.13
N THR A 336 -2.87 -16.68 -39.71
CA THR A 336 -3.22 -15.47 -38.95
C THR A 336 -4.40 -15.72 -38.00
N LEU A 337 -5.46 -16.37 -38.48
CA LEU A 337 -6.63 -16.70 -37.68
C LEU A 337 -6.26 -17.61 -36.49
N ARG A 338 -5.44 -18.63 -36.74
CA ARG A 338 -4.86 -19.49 -35.71
C ARG A 338 -4.04 -18.71 -34.68
N GLY A 339 -3.24 -17.73 -35.10
CA GLY A 339 -2.52 -16.84 -34.19
C GLY A 339 -3.45 -16.02 -33.29
N VAL A 340 -4.54 -15.48 -33.85
CA VAL A 340 -5.57 -14.74 -33.10
C VAL A 340 -6.26 -15.63 -32.07
N LEU A 341 -6.52 -16.90 -32.40
CA LEU A 341 -7.20 -17.84 -31.52
C LEU A 341 -6.27 -18.51 -30.49
N THR A 342 -4.96 -18.57 -30.71
CA THR A 342 -4.01 -19.16 -29.75
C THR A 342 -3.50 -18.14 -28.72
N LYS A 343 -3.38 -16.87 -29.10
CA LYS A 343 -2.85 -15.79 -28.24
C LYS A 343 -3.59 -15.58 -26.89
N PRO A 344 -4.92 -15.74 -26.78
CA PRO A 344 -5.63 -15.47 -25.53
C PRO A 344 -5.40 -16.50 -24.42
N GLY A 345 -4.94 -17.72 -24.74
CA GLY A 345 -4.72 -18.77 -23.73
C GLY A 345 -6.02 -19.29 -23.08
N TRP A 346 -7.07 -19.49 -23.88
CA TRP A 346 -8.40 -19.90 -23.42
C TRP A 346 -8.38 -21.14 -22.55
N ASN A 347 -9.15 -21.17 -21.47
CA ASN A 347 -9.38 -22.39 -20.71
C ASN A 347 -10.46 -23.29 -21.37
N THR A 348 -10.57 -24.55 -20.94
CA THR A 348 -11.52 -25.53 -21.50
C THR A 348 -12.96 -25.02 -21.51
N GLN A 349 -13.40 -24.28 -20.48
CA GLN A 349 -14.76 -23.76 -20.41
C GLN A 349 -15.01 -22.66 -21.46
N GLU A 350 -14.03 -21.81 -21.70
CA GLU A 350 -14.12 -20.75 -22.71
C GLU A 350 -14.11 -21.33 -24.13
N VAL A 351 -13.25 -22.32 -24.40
CA VAL A 351 -13.22 -23.05 -25.68
C VAL A 351 -14.59 -23.69 -25.95
N ARG A 352 -15.17 -24.37 -24.97
CA ARG A 352 -16.53 -24.97 -25.08
C ARG A 352 -17.60 -23.92 -25.33
N THR A 353 -17.51 -22.79 -24.63
CA THR A 353 -18.45 -21.67 -24.80
C THR A 353 -18.40 -21.13 -26.22
N LEU A 354 -17.19 -20.87 -26.75
CA LEU A 354 -17.02 -20.43 -28.13
C LEU A 354 -17.50 -21.47 -29.14
N ARG A 355 -17.20 -22.76 -28.96
CA ARG A 355 -17.72 -23.81 -29.83
C ARG A 355 -19.25 -23.83 -29.84
N GLY A 356 -19.89 -23.62 -28.69
CA GLY A 356 -21.34 -23.46 -28.58
C GLY A 356 -21.87 -22.26 -29.36
N VAL A 357 -21.20 -21.09 -29.28
CA VAL A 357 -21.55 -19.90 -30.08
C VAL A 357 -21.47 -20.22 -31.57
N LEU A 358 -20.39 -20.85 -32.03
CA LEU A 358 -20.21 -21.25 -33.43
C LEU A 358 -21.32 -22.20 -33.90
N SER A 359 -21.69 -23.20 -33.09
CA SER A 359 -22.78 -24.11 -33.44
C SER A 359 -24.13 -23.41 -33.63
N VAL A 360 -24.41 -22.37 -32.84
CA VAL A 360 -25.65 -21.58 -32.98
C VAL A 360 -25.60 -20.71 -34.24
N LEU A 361 -24.45 -20.15 -34.58
CA LEU A 361 -24.26 -19.35 -35.79
C LEU A 361 -24.35 -20.21 -37.07
N ASP A 362 -23.81 -21.44 -37.04
CA ASP A 362 -23.89 -22.39 -38.16
C ASP A 362 -25.31 -22.91 -38.39
N ARG A 363 -26.08 -23.11 -37.31
CA ARG A 363 -27.48 -23.58 -37.37
C ARG A 363 -28.40 -22.70 -36.53
N PRO A 364 -28.89 -21.59 -37.08
CA PRO A 364 -29.81 -20.70 -36.37
C PRO A 364 -31.06 -21.47 -35.97
N ARG A 365 -31.38 -21.52 -34.66
CA ARG A 365 -32.64 -22.11 -34.20
C ARG A 365 -33.79 -21.31 -34.81
N ARG A 366 -34.70 -21.97 -35.55
CA ARG A 366 -35.99 -21.38 -35.93
C ARG A 366 -36.75 -21.06 -34.64
N ARG A 367 -37.05 -19.78 -34.43
CA ARG A 367 -37.87 -19.30 -33.30
C ARG A 367 -39.33 -19.58 -33.56
#